data_AF-A0A8T3MBY0-F1
#
_entry.id   AF-A0A8T3MBY0-F1
#
_cell.length_a   1.000
_cell.length_b   1.000
_cell.length_c   1.000
_cell.angle_alpha   90.00
_cell.angle_beta   90.00
_cell.angle_gamma   90.00
#
_symmetry.space_group_name_H-M   'P 1'
#
loop_
_entity.id
_entity.type
_entity.pdbx_description
1 polymer ?
#
loop_
_entity_poly.entity_id
_entity_poly.type
_entity_poly.pdbx_seq_one_letter_code
_entity_poly.pdbx_strand_id
1 'polypeptide(L)'
;MVWFTVRLDDRPGALARLAAALGERSVNIGGIVGIAEDTDGELMLQTSDPAATRQACEAIGVAFEEHDDGANLEPDRMSVDDVRRSRDERTGA
;
A
#
# COMPACT_ATOMS: atom_id res chain seq x y z
N MET A 1 -6.55 1.79 14.74
CA MET A 1 -6.06 2.79 13.75
C MET A 1 -5.90 2.03 12.46
N VAL A 2 -6.59 2.46 11.40
CA VAL A 2 -6.68 1.71 10.14
C VAL A 2 -5.72 2.28 9.10
N TRP A 3 -4.97 1.41 8.44
CA TRP A 3 -4.19 1.74 7.25
C TRP A 3 -4.37 0.67 6.17
N PHE A 4 -4.07 1.03 4.93
CA PHE A 4 -4.24 0.17 3.77
C PHE A 4 -2.90 -0.04 3.08
N THR A 5 -2.64 -1.28 2.66
CA THR A 5 -1.57 -1.60 1.72
C THR A 5 -2.22 -1.88 0.36
N VAL A 6 -1.93 -1.08 -0.65
CA VAL A 6 -2.49 -1.25 -2.00
C VAL A 6 -1.39 -1.64 -2.97
N ARG A 7 -1.71 -2.58 -3.85
CA ARG A 7 -0.82 -2.97 -4.96
C ARG A 7 -1.21 -2.19 -6.19
N LEU A 8 -0.29 -1.39 -6.69
CA LEU A 8 -0.49 -0.60 -7.89
C LEU A 8 0.13 -1.30 -9.08
N ASP A 9 -0.54 -1.20 -10.24
CA ASP A 9 0.08 -1.55 -11.51
C ASP A 9 1.40 -0.78 -11.68
N ASP A 10 2.45 -1.44 -12.19
CA ASP A 10 3.70 -0.81 -12.62
C ASP A 10 3.52 -0.05 -13.94
N ARG A 11 2.65 0.97 -13.89
CA ARG A 11 2.36 1.87 -15.01
C ARG A 11 2.15 3.29 -14.52
N PRO A 12 2.65 4.28 -15.27
CA PRO A 12 2.40 5.68 -14.97
C PRO A 12 0.91 5.98 -14.82
N GLY A 13 0.54 6.64 -13.72
CA GLY A 13 -0.84 7.04 -13.45
C GLY A 13 -1.66 6.06 -12.61
N ALA A 14 -1.14 4.90 -12.21
CA ALA A 14 -1.83 3.99 -11.29
C ALA A 14 -2.16 4.69 -9.95
N LEU A 15 -1.17 5.36 -9.34
CA LEU A 15 -1.38 6.19 -8.14
C LEU A 15 -2.38 7.32 -8.38
N ALA A 16 -2.33 7.97 -9.55
CA ALA A 16 -3.24 9.06 -9.88
C ALA A 16 -4.70 8.60 -9.96
N ARG A 17 -4.96 7.39 -10.48
CA ARG A 17 -6.30 6.79 -10.48
C ARG A 17 -6.80 6.52 -9.07
N LEU A 18 -5.95 5.97 -8.19
CA LEU A 18 -6.29 5.77 -6.79
C LEU A 18 -6.60 7.09 -6.09
N ALA A 19 -5.71 8.08 -6.23
CA ALA A 19 -5.88 9.40 -5.63
C ALA A 19 -7.15 10.10 -6.13
N ALA A 20 -7.47 9.98 -7.42
CA ALA A 20 -8.71 10.50 -7.97
C ALA A 20 -9.94 9.81 -7.36
N ALA A 21 -9.94 8.47 -7.26
CA ALA A 21 -11.06 7.74 -6.66
C ALA A 21 -11.30 8.09 -5.18
N LEU A 22 -10.22 8.37 -4.43
CA LEU A 22 -10.31 8.87 -3.05
C LEU A 22 -10.84 10.32 -3.02
N GLY A 23 -10.35 11.17 -3.94
CA GLY A 23 -10.76 12.57 -4.06
C GLY A 23 -12.25 12.74 -4.38
N GLU A 24 -12.79 11.94 -5.30
CA GLU A 24 -14.23 11.92 -5.63
C GLU A 24 -15.12 11.62 -4.41
N ARG A 25 -14.56 10.97 -3.39
CA ARG A 25 -15.25 10.60 -2.15
C ARG A 25 -14.90 11.51 -0.98
N SER A 26 -14.18 12.61 -1.23
CA SER A 26 -13.71 13.54 -0.18
C SER A 26 -12.89 12.86 0.91
N VAL A 27 -12.13 11.82 0.56
CA VAL A 27 -11.24 11.11 1.47
C VAL A 27 -9.88 11.80 1.49
N ASN A 28 -9.47 12.27 2.67
CA ASN A 28 -8.16 12.87 2.86
C ASN A 28 -7.10 11.78 3.14
N ILE A 29 -5.91 11.97 2.57
CA ILE A 29 -4.74 11.13 2.83
C ILE A 29 -3.94 11.78 3.97
N GLY A 30 -3.87 11.11 5.12
CA GLY A 30 -3.11 11.59 6.29
C GLY A 30 -1.63 11.20 6.25
N GLY A 31 -1.32 10.08 5.60
CA GLY A 31 0.03 9.58 5.43
C GLY A 31 0.11 8.61 4.27
N ILE A 32 1.25 8.59 3.58
CA ILE A 32 1.49 7.74 2.42
C ILE A 32 2.96 7.34 2.39
N VAL A 33 3.22 6.06 2.15
CA VAL A 33 4.55 5.48 1.98
C VAL A 33 4.51 4.59 0.75
N GLY A 34 5.40 4.85 -0.21
CA GLY A 34 5.58 4.00 -1.37
C GLY A 34 6.83 3.15 -1.23
N ILE A 35 6.68 1.85 -1.46
CA ILE A 35 7.78 0.90 -1.56
C ILE A 35 7.72 0.34 -2.99
N ALA A 36 8.76 0.57 -3.76
CA ALA A 36 8.90 0.02 -5.10
C ALA A 36 10.06 -0.96 -5.09
N GLU A 37 9.78 -2.24 -5.35
CA GLU A 37 10.78 -3.27 -5.56
C GLU A 37 10.65 -3.81 -6.98
N ASP A 38 11.64 -3.49 -7.83
CA ASP A 38 11.69 -3.89 -9.24
C ASP A 38 10.40 -3.51 -10.01
N THR A 39 9.57 -4.49 -10.41
CA THR A 39 8.27 -4.31 -11.09
C THR A 39 7.05 -4.33 -10.16
N ASP A 40 7.22 -4.49 -8.85
CA ASP A 40 6.11 -4.49 -7.88
C ASP A 40 6.14 -3.22 -7.03
N GLY A 41 5.07 -2.43 -7.15
CA GLY A 41 4.84 -1.21 -6.38
C GLY A 41 3.79 -1.41 -5.31
N GLU A 42 4.21 -1.40 -4.04
CA GLU A 42 3.30 -1.42 -2.90
C GLU A 42 3.20 -0.02 -2.29
N LEU A 43 1.98 0.40 -1.99
CA LEU A 43 1.70 1.70 -1.40
C LEU A 43 0.94 1.51 -0.11
N MET A 44 1.52 1.97 1.00
CA MET A 44 0.84 2.03 2.27
C MET A 44 0.24 3.42 2.45
N LEU A 45 -1.06 3.51 2.73
CA LEU A 45 -1.74 4.77 2.93
C LEU A 45 -2.63 4.75 4.17
N GLN A 46 -2.62 5.87 4.87
CA GLN A 46 -3.54 6.19 5.94
C GLN A 46 -4.53 7.23 5.43
N THR A 47 -5.81 6.93 5.58
CA THR A 47 -6.91 7.79 5.12
C THR A 47 -7.80 8.23 6.25
N SER A 48 -8.49 9.36 6.08
CA SER A 48 -9.42 9.90 7.08
C SER A 48 -10.67 9.04 7.29
N ASP A 49 -11.08 8.27 6.28
CA ASP A 49 -12.28 7.43 6.32
C ASP A 49 -11.99 6.04 5.69
N PRO A 50 -11.82 4.98 6.49
CA PRO A 50 -11.50 3.65 5.97
C PRO A 50 -12.65 3.01 5.19
N ALA A 51 -13.91 3.32 5.51
CA ALA A 51 -15.05 2.75 4.81
C ALA A 51 -15.19 3.33 3.40
N ALA A 52 -14.94 4.64 3.26
CA ALA A 52 -14.91 5.30 1.95
C ALA A 52 -13.70 4.86 1.12
N THR A 53 -12.53 4.64 1.74
CA THR A 53 -11.33 4.10 1.08
C THR A 53 -11.58 2.71 0.50
N ARG A 54 -12.20 1.82 1.27
CA ARG A 54 -12.55 0.47 0.79
C ARG A 54 -13.39 0.53 -0.48
N GLN A 55 -14.47 1.31 -0.46
CA GLN A 55 -15.34 1.50 -1.62
C GLN A 55 -14.61 2.17 -2.80
N ALA A 56 -13.62 3.03 -2.54
CA ALA A 56 -12.80 3.63 -3.59
C ALA A 56 -11.95 2.57 -4.29
N CYS A 57 -11.24 1.75 -3.52
CA CYS A 57 -10.40 0.66 -4.03
C CYS A 57 -11.22 -0.39 -4.79
N GLU A 58 -12.38 -0.79 -4.25
CA GLU A 58 -13.30 -1.72 -4.91
C GLU A 58 -13.85 -1.14 -6.22
N ALA A 59 -14.19 0.15 -6.25
CA ALA A 59 -14.74 0.80 -7.45
C ALA A 59 -13.75 0.85 -8.62
N ILE A 60 -12.45 0.92 -8.32
CA ILE A 60 -11.39 0.92 -9.34
C ILE A 60 -10.76 -0.46 -9.56
N GLY A 61 -11.19 -1.48 -8.81
CA GLY A 61 -10.69 -2.85 -8.92
C GLY A 61 -9.23 -3.01 -8.49
N VAL A 62 -8.74 -2.18 -7.57
CA VAL A 62 -7.37 -2.25 -7.04
C VAL A 62 -7.32 -3.22 -5.86
N ALA A 63 -6.33 -4.11 -5.86
CA ALA A 63 -6.07 -5.00 -4.74
C ALA A 63 -5.56 -4.22 -3.54
N PHE A 64 -6.18 -4.45 -2.38
CA PHE A 64 -5.81 -3.80 -1.13
C PHE A 64 -5.88 -4.78 0.04
N GLU A 65 -5.05 -4.52 1.03
CA GLU A 65 -5.06 -5.16 2.34
C GLU A 65 -5.36 -4.09 3.39
N GLU A 66 -6.24 -4.40 4.33
CA GLU A 66 -6.64 -3.49 5.41
C GLU A 66 -6.05 -3.98 6.73
N HIS A 67 -5.45 -3.05 7.47
CA HIS A 67 -4.82 -3.32 8.76
C HIS A 67 -5.46 -2.42 9.81
N ASP A 68 -5.81 -2.96 10.98
CA ASP A 68 -6.27 -2.18 12.14
C ASP A 68 -5.48 -2.54 13.41
N ASP A 69 -4.96 -1.51 14.08
CA ASP A 69 -4.23 -1.57 15.36
C ASP A 69 -4.96 -2.35 16.49
N GLY A 70 -6.29 -2.56 16.38
CA GLY A 70 -7.08 -3.34 17.34
C GLY A 70 -6.87 -4.86 17.27
N ALA A 71 -6.25 -5.36 16.20
CA ALA A 71 -5.84 -6.75 16.08
C ALA A 71 -4.33 -6.84 16.33
N ASN A 72 -3.96 -7.25 17.55
CA ASN A 72 -2.71 -7.90 17.90
C ASN A 72 -1.53 -7.57 16.96
N LEU A 73 -0.79 -6.50 17.27
CA LEU A 73 0.55 -6.24 16.72
C LEU A 73 1.52 -7.34 17.19
N GLU A 74 1.31 -8.58 16.78
CA GLU A 74 2.42 -9.45 16.45
C GLU A 74 2.81 -9.01 15.03
N PRO A 75 3.92 -8.28 14.83
CA PRO A 75 4.44 -7.93 13.52
C PRO A 75 4.97 -9.16 12.77
N ASP A 76 4.23 -10.28 12.78
CA ASP A 76 4.61 -11.51 12.08
C ASP A 76 4.54 -11.26 10.57
N ARG A 77 5.77 -11.08 10.05
CA ARG A 77 6.20 -11.22 8.66
C ARG A 77 5.89 -10.08 7.69
N MET A 78 6.43 -8.91 8.00
CA MET A 78 7.40 -8.35 7.07
C MET A 78 8.76 -8.39 7.75
N SER A 79 9.41 -9.56 7.72
CA SER A 79 10.75 -9.68 8.26
C SER A 79 11.69 -8.84 7.38
N VAL A 80 12.41 -7.90 8.00
CA VAL A 80 13.54 -7.21 7.33
C VAL A 80 14.62 -8.19 6.87
N ASP A 81 14.62 -9.44 7.34
CA ASP A 81 15.45 -10.53 6.80
C ASP A 81 14.98 -11.04 5.42
N ASP A 82 13.70 -10.94 5.06
CA ASP A 82 13.21 -11.25 3.71
C ASP A 82 13.70 -10.21 2.69
N VAL A 83 13.64 -8.91 3.06
CA VAL A 83 14.21 -7.81 2.26
C VAL A 83 15.73 -7.91 2.11
N ARG A 84 16.44 -8.47 3.10
CA ARG A 84 17.90 -8.63 3.04
C ARG A 84 18.37 -9.79 2.17
N ARG A 85 17.57 -10.85 1.97
CA ARG A 85 18.00 -12.03 1.21
C ARG A 85 18.24 -11.72 -0.27
N SER A 86 17.51 -10.75 -0.85
CA SER A 86 17.71 -10.28 -2.23
C SER A 86 18.93 -9.36 -2.42
N ARG A 87 19.54 -8.85 -1.34
CA ARG A 87 20.66 -7.89 -1.47
C ARG A 87 22.02 -8.56 -1.64
N ASP A 88 22.18 -9.81 -1.21
CA ASP A 88 23.50 -10.46 -1.14
C ASP A 88 23.95 -11.06 -2.48
N GLU A 89 23.05 -11.34 -3.42
CA GLU A 89 23.40 -11.99 -4.70
C GLU A 89 23.99 -11.05 -5.77
N ARG A 90 24.06 -9.72 -5.52
CA ARG A 90 24.52 -8.72 -6.51
C ARG A 90 25.86 -8.05 -6.21
N THR A 91 26.65 -8.55 -5.25
CA THR A 91 28.03 -8.06 -5.07
C THR A 91 29.04 -9.21 -5.15
N GLY A 92 29.00 -9.92 -6.27
CA GLY A 92 30.05 -10.83 -6.70
C GLY A 92 30.56 -10.41 -8.07
N ALA A 93 31.49 -9.45 -8.12
CA ALA A 93 32.38 -9.19 -9.24
C ALA A 93 33.63 -8.45 -8.75
#